data_AF-A0AAN6LM75-F1
#
_entry.id   AF-A0AAN6LM75-F1
#
_cell.length_a   1.000
_cell.length_b   1.000
_cell.length_c   1.000
_cell.angle_alpha   90.00
_cell.angle_beta   90.00
_cell.angle_gamma   90.00
#
_symmetry.space_group_name_H-M   'P 1'
#
loop_
_entity.id
_entity.type
_entity.pdbx_description
1 polymer ?
#
loop_
_entity_poly.entity_id
_entity_poly.type
_entity_poly.pdbx_seq_one_letter_code
_entity_poly.pdbx_strand_id
1 'polypeptide(L)' 'MKLTIVNVVVTALLLAAGTVEAACSCKEGFKQGQYCGYCYAVNSGISDHVYECNPEGGCQHYGFRQDCADGKFGCPF' A
#
# COMPACT_ATOMS: atom_id res chain seq x y z
N MET A 1 35.07 -0.47 30.88
CA MET A 1 34.72 0.02 29.52
C MET A 1 33.47 -0.73 29.09
N LYS A 2 32.33 -0.02 29.05
CA LYS A 2 30.98 -0.57 28.83
C LYS A 2 30.75 -0.55 27.32
N LEU A 3 30.65 -1.73 26.70
CA LEU A 3 30.47 -1.88 25.26
C LEU A 3 29.07 -1.38 24.86
N THR A 4 29.03 -0.26 24.15
CA THR A 4 27.84 0.38 23.58
C THR A 4 27.33 -0.43 22.38
N ILE A 5 26.75 -1.60 22.61
CA ILE A 5 26.20 -2.49 21.55
C ILE A 5 24.70 -2.19 21.30
N VAL A 6 24.20 -1.01 21.70
CA VAL A 6 22.76 -0.70 21.65
C VAL A 6 22.29 -0.15 20.29
N ASN A 7 23.18 0.00 19.29
CA ASN A 7 22.88 0.83 18.10
C ASN A 7 23.08 0.20 16.71
N VAL A 8 23.09 -1.13 16.57
CA VAL A 8 23.30 -1.77 15.23
C VAL A 8 22.21 -2.77 14.84
N VAL A 9 21.16 -2.98 15.66
CA VAL A 9 20.07 -3.92 15.31
C VAL A 9 18.69 -3.26 15.46
N VAL A 10 18.56 -2.02 14.98
CA VAL A 10 17.25 -1.39 14.75
C VAL A 10 17.19 -0.92 13.29
N THR A 11 17.58 -1.81 12.38
CA THR A 11 17.53 -1.52 10.92
C THR A 11 16.99 -2.71 10.12
N ALA A 12 16.32 -3.66 10.78
CA ALA A 12 15.76 -4.85 10.13
C ALA A 12 14.26 -5.04 10.44
N LEU A 13 13.54 -3.94 10.69
CA LEU A 13 12.08 -3.94 10.63
C LEU A 13 11.70 -3.20 9.34
N LEU A 14 10.73 -3.75 8.60
CA LEU A 14 10.26 -3.34 7.26
C LEU A 14 10.90 -4.11 6.09
N LEU A 15 10.75 -5.44 6.08
CA LEU A 15 10.60 -6.14 4.80
C LEU A 15 9.37 -7.04 4.85
N ALA A 16 8.33 -6.50 4.22
CA ALA A 16 7.22 -7.18 3.58
C ALA A 16 6.50 -8.27 4.39
N ALA A 17 5.46 -7.84 5.11
CA ALA A 17 4.25 -8.66 5.22
C ALA A 17 3.60 -8.73 3.82
N GLY A 18 4.20 -9.52 2.94
CA GLY A 18 3.60 -9.97 1.70
C GLY A 18 2.62 -11.09 2.04
N THR A 19 1.53 -10.74 2.70
CA THR A 19 0.39 -11.64 2.82
C THR A 19 -0.20 -11.81 1.42
N VAL A 20 -0.43 -13.06 1.06
CA VAL A 20 -0.95 -13.51 -0.23
C VAL A 20 -2.41 -13.08 -0.39
N GLU A 21 -2.66 -11.78 -0.49
CA GLU A 21 -3.98 -11.20 -0.70
C GLU A 21 -4.14 -10.88 -2.19
N ALA A 22 -4.98 -11.69 -2.86
CA ALA A 22 -5.52 -11.50 -4.20
C ALA A 22 -4.74 -10.52 -5.10
N ALA A 23 -3.62 -10.96 -5.68
CA ALA A 23 -2.80 -10.30 -6.72
C ALA A 23 -3.15 -8.83 -7.01
N CYS A 24 -3.06 -7.96 -6.01
CA CYS A 24 -3.34 -6.56 -6.25
C CYS A 24 -2.12 -5.98 -6.95
N SER A 25 -2.36 -5.24 -8.02
CA SER A 25 -1.30 -4.62 -8.81
C SER A 25 -1.64 -3.15 -8.99
N CYS A 26 -0.64 -2.31 -8.74
CA CYS A 26 -0.75 -0.88 -9.00
C CYS A 26 0.02 -0.53 -10.26
N LYS A 27 -0.35 0.57 -10.89
CA LYS A 27 0.36 1.11 -12.04
C LYS A 27 1.64 1.80 -11.57
N GLU A 28 2.75 1.50 -12.23
CA GLU A 28 4.03 2.17 -11.98
C GLU A 28 3.94 3.67 -12.27
N GLY A 29 4.75 4.46 -11.55
CA GLY A 29 4.84 5.92 -11.71
C GLY A 29 3.77 6.72 -10.98
N PHE A 30 2.80 6.08 -10.32
CA PHE A 30 1.87 6.76 -9.41
C PHE A 30 2.55 7.09 -8.08
N LYS A 31 2.15 8.20 -7.46
CA LYS A 31 2.67 8.56 -6.14
C LYS A 31 2.34 7.48 -5.12
N GLN A 32 3.22 7.30 -4.14
CA GLN A 32 2.88 6.44 -3.02
C GLN A 32 1.65 6.97 -2.27
N GLY A 33 0.73 6.08 -1.91
CA GLY A 33 -0.40 6.39 -1.05
C GLY A 33 -1.58 5.45 -1.23
N GLN A 34 -2.68 5.80 -0.57
CA GLN A 34 -3.91 5.01 -0.61
C GLN A 34 -4.78 5.42 -1.81
N TYR A 35 -5.35 4.42 -2.47
CA TYR A 35 -6.21 4.51 -3.64
C TYR A 35 -7.41 3.59 -3.47
N CYS A 36 -8.58 3.97 -3.96
CA CYS A 36 -9.70 3.04 -4.08
C CYS A 36 -9.50 2.11 -5.27
N GLY A 37 -10.14 0.94 -5.27
CA GLY A 37 -10.01 -0.02 -6.38
C GLY A 37 -10.57 0.47 -7.71
N TYR A 38 -11.42 1.50 -7.73
CA TYR A 38 -11.84 2.17 -8.98
C TYR A 38 -10.81 3.17 -9.51
N CYS A 39 -9.77 3.50 -8.75
CA CYS A 39 -8.77 4.45 -9.18
C CYS A 39 -7.89 3.85 -10.27
N TYR A 40 -7.55 4.66 -11.28
CA TYR A 40 -6.69 4.25 -12.39
C TYR A 40 -5.27 3.80 -11.95
N ALA A 41 -4.86 4.16 -10.74
CA ALA A 41 -3.62 3.65 -10.13
C ALA A 41 -3.68 2.16 -9.77
N VAL A 42 -4.88 1.56 -9.63
CA VAL A 42 -5.09 0.16 -9.28
C VAL A 42 -5.47 -0.60 -10.57
N ASN A 43 -4.63 -1.54 -11.01
CA ASN A 43 -4.86 -2.31 -12.25
C ASN A 43 -5.93 -3.40 -12.06
N SER A 44 -5.99 -3.99 -10.87
CA SER A 44 -6.93 -5.05 -10.53
C SER A 44 -7.30 -4.93 -9.05
N GLY A 45 -8.51 -4.43 -8.78
CA GLY A 45 -9.02 -4.18 -7.44
C GLY A 45 -10.54 -4.18 -7.40
N ILE A 46 -11.09 -4.44 -6.22
CA ILE A 46 -12.51 -4.33 -5.93
C ILE A 46 -12.80 -2.86 -5.68
N SER A 47 -13.78 -2.29 -6.39
CA SER A 47 -13.97 -0.84 -6.48
C SER A 47 -14.11 -0.15 -5.13
N ASP A 48 -14.82 -0.76 -4.17
CA ASP A 48 -15.08 -0.22 -2.83
C ASP A 48 -13.98 -0.56 -1.79
N HIS A 49 -12.89 -1.19 -2.23
CA HIS A 49 -11.73 -1.50 -1.40
C HIS A 49 -10.63 -0.44 -1.53
N VAL A 50 -9.80 -0.33 -0.50
CA VAL A 50 -8.60 0.52 -0.47
C VAL A 50 -7.35 -0.30 -0.70
N TYR A 51 -6.42 0.30 -1.45
CA TYR A 51 -5.12 -0.23 -1.81
C TYR A 51 -4.05 0.83 -1.53
N GLU A 52 -2.95 0.47 -0.87
CA GLU A 52 -1.74 1.30 -0.86
C GLU A 52 -0.92 0.96 -2.11
N CYS A 53 -0.72 1.95 -2.99
CA CYS A 53 0.16 1.82 -4.13
C CYS A 53 1.50 2.49 -3.85
N ASN A 54 2.55 2.02 -4.51
CA ASN A 54 3.86 2.69 -4.56
C ASN A 54 4.32 2.93 -6.01
N PRO A 55 5.34 3.79 -6.23
CA PRO A 55 5.81 4.13 -7.58
C PRO A 55 6.39 2.95 -8.36
N GLU A 56 6.82 1.90 -7.67
CA GLU A 56 7.36 0.65 -8.23
C GLU A 56 6.24 -0.33 -8.64
N GLY A 57 4.97 0.07 -8.56
CA GLY A 57 3.82 -0.78 -8.90
C GLY A 57 3.43 -1.77 -7.80
N GLY A 58 4.10 -1.72 -6.66
CA GLY A 58 3.75 -2.49 -5.47
C GLY A 58 2.39 -2.06 -4.93
N CYS A 59 1.68 -3.04 -4.38
CA CYS A 59 0.30 -2.87 -3.95
C CYS A 59 0.07 -3.62 -2.64
N GLN A 60 -0.63 -2.99 -1.69
CA GLN A 60 -1.11 -3.61 -0.47
C GLN A 60 -2.63 -3.40 -0.35
N HIS A 61 -3.38 -4.49 -0.20
CA HIS A 61 -4.84 -4.44 -0.09
C HIS A 61 -5.28 -4.27 1.38
N TYR A 62 -6.03 -3.22 1.69
CA TYR A 62 -6.54 -2.95 3.05
C TYR A 62 -8.00 -3.37 3.28
N GLY A 63 -8.71 -3.82 2.23
CA GLY A 63 -10.13 -4.21 2.32
C GLY A 63 -11.11 -3.06 2.07
N PHE A 64 -12.39 -3.33 2.37
CA PHE A 64 -13.50 -2.40 2.18
C PHE A 64 -13.32 -1.08 2.94
N ARG A 65 -13.64 0.04 2.30
CA ARG A 65 -13.78 1.35 2.96
C ARG A 65 -15.04 2.04 2.45
N GLN A 66 -15.88 2.49 3.38
CA GLN A 66 -17.13 3.20 3.05
C GLN A 66 -16.88 4.42 2.16
N ASP A 67 -15.80 5.17 2.36
CA ASP A 67 -15.49 6.33 1.52
C ASP A 67 -15.20 5.97 0.06
N CYS A 68 -14.67 4.76 -0.20
CA CYS A 68 -14.54 4.23 -1.55
C CYS A 68 -15.89 3.76 -2.08
N ALA A 69 -16.69 3.07 -1.27
CA ALA A 69 -18.05 2.67 -1.66
C ALA A 69 -18.95 3.88 -2.03
N ASP A 70 -18.82 4.97 -1.29
CA ASP A 70 -19.56 6.22 -1.50
C ASP A 70 -18.94 7.12 -2.59
N GLY A 71 -17.78 6.76 -3.14
CA GLY A 71 -17.04 7.59 -4.10
C GLY A 71 -16.54 8.93 -3.53
N LYS A 72 -16.41 9.05 -2.21
CA LYS A 72 -15.94 10.25 -1.49
C LYS A 72 -14.43 10.31 -1.34
N PHE A 73 -13.74 9.18 -1.50
CA PHE A 73 -12.29 9.11 -1.44
C PHE A 73 -11.71 9.44 -2.82
N GLY A 74 -11.00 10.56 -2.94
CA GLY A 74 -10.36 10.94 -4.19
C GLY A 74 -9.29 9.93 -4.61
N CYS A 75 -9.05 9.82 -5.92
CA CYS A 75 -7.86 9.14 -6.44
C CYS A 75 -6.72 10.18 -6.46
N PRO A 76 -5.77 10.16 -5.51
CA PRO A 76 -4.67 11.10 -5.53
C PRO A 76 -3.84 10.91 -6.82
N PHE A 77 -3.46 11.98 -7.50
CA PHE A 77 -2.59 11.94 -8.69
C PHE A 77 -1.23 12.57 -8.38
#